data_AF-A0A977Q133-F1
#
_entry.id   AF-A0A977Q133-F1
#
_cell.length_a   1.000
_cell.length_b   1.000
_cell.length_c   1.000
_cell.angle_alpha   90.00
_cell.angle_beta   90.00
_cell.angle_gamma   90.00
#
_symmetry.space_group_name_H-M   'P 1'
#
loop_
_entity.id
_entity.type
_entity.pdbx_description
1 polymer ?
#
loop_
_entity_poly.entity_id
_entity_poly.type
_entity_poly.pdbx_seq_one_letter_code
_entity_poly.pdbx_strand_id
1 'polypeptide(L)' 'MSVYLVDSNFFIQAHRANYPLDVATSFWDKVRQLAEKQKIISIDKVKKEIYRHQDDLKTWCENNLPVGFFKDTTGGGYEL' A
#
# COMPACT_ATOMS: atom_id res chain seq x y z
N MET A 1 8.49 19.16 -1.90
CA MET A 1 7.72 18.42 -0.88
C MET A 1 8.19 16.99 -0.89
N SER A 2 8.45 16.40 0.27
CA SER A 2 8.88 15.00 0.39
C SER A 2 7.69 14.05 0.25
N VAL A 3 7.94 12.88 -0.34
CA VAL A 3 7.00 11.75 -0.40
C VAL A 3 7.52 10.67 0.53
N TYR A 4 6.63 10.03 1.28
CA TYR A 4 6.97 8.94 2.16
C TYR A 4 6.80 7.60 1.45
N LEU A 5 7.77 6.70 1.63
CA LEU A 5 7.69 5.33 1.16
C LEU A 5 7.20 4.44 2.30
N VAL A 6 6.06 3.80 2.13
CA VAL A 6 5.49 2.87 3.12
C VAL A 6 5.81 1.42 2.75
N ASP A 7 6.23 0.64 3.74
CA ASP A 7 6.58 -0.78 3.58
C ASP A 7 5.38 -1.69 3.90
N SER A 8 5.55 -3.01 3.73
CA SER A 8 4.48 -3.99 3.94
C SER A 8 3.98 -4.02 5.39
N ASN A 9 4.87 -3.82 6.36
CA ASN A 9 4.56 -3.89 7.78
C ASN A 9 3.54 -2.80 8.17
N PHE A 10 3.66 -1.60 7.59
CA PHE A 10 2.69 -0.52 7.76
C PHE A 10 1.26 -0.99 7.51
N PHE A 11 1.03 -1.80 6.47
CA PHE A 11 -0.28 -2.34 6.14
C PHE A 11 -0.64 -3.57 6.97
N ILE A 12 0.29 -4.53 7.08
CA ILE A 12 0.03 -5.84 7.70
C ILE A 12 -0.18 -5.71 9.21
N GLN A 13 0.69 -4.98 9.92
CA GLN A 13 0.53 -4.78 11.37
C GLN A 13 -0.68 -3.89 11.68
N ALA A 14 -0.95 -2.89 10.84
CA ALA A 14 -2.15 -2.08 10.98
C ALA A 14 -3.40 -2.97 10.91
N HIS A 15 -3.54 -3.78 9.85
CA HIS A 15 -4.71 -4.63 9.66
C HIS A 15 -4.87 -5.69 10.77
N ARG A 16 -3.78 -6.34 11.19
CA ARG A 16 -3.85 -7.52 12.08
C ARG A 16 -3.90 -7.22 13.57
N ALA A 17 -3.27 -6.12 14.01
CA ALA A 17 -3.06 -5.88 15.44
C ALA A 17 -3.80 -4.65 15.98
N ASN A 18 -3.82 -3.56 15.22
CA ASN A 18 -4.15 -2.24 15.78
C ASN A 18 -5.38 -1.58 15.14
N TYR A 19 -5.63 -1.86 13.86
CA TYR A 19 -6.61 -1.16 13.03
C TYR A 19 -7.36 -2.11 12.09
N PRO A 20 -8.27 -2.96 12.61
CA PRO A 20 -9.16 -3.76 11.77
C PRO A 20 -9.91 -2.88 10.76
N LEU A 21 -10.13 -3.38 9.54
CA LEU A 21 -10.64 -2.59 8.40
C LEU A 21 -12.06 -2.05 8.64
N ASP A 22 -12.87 -2.82 9.35
CA ASP A 22 -14.27 -2.53 9.69
C ASP A 22 -14.43 -1.66 10.95
N VAL A 23 -13.40 -1.62 11.81
CA VAL A 23 -13.43 -0.83 13.06
C VAL A 23 -12.72 0.51 12.87
N ALA A 24 -11.47 0.49 12.40
CA ALA A 24 -10.62 1.67 12.28
C ALA A 24 -10.77 2.36 10.91
N THR A 25 -12.00 2.50 10.44
CA THR A 25 -12.33 3.02 9.10
C THR A 25 -11.70 4.39 8.81
N SER A 26 -11.62 5.27 9.80
CA SER A 26 -11.01 6.60 9.67
C SER A 26 -9.49 6.56 9.40
N PHE A 27 -8.78 5.57 9.95
CA PHE A 27 -7.36 5.38 9.66
C PHE A 27 -7.17 5.03 8.19
N TRP A 28 -7.93 4.04 7.70
CA TRP A 28 -7.85 3.56 6.33
C TRP A 28 -8.32 4.61 5.32
N ASP A 29 -9.35 5.38 5.64
CA ASP A 29 -9.76 6.54 4.84
C ASP A 29 -8.62 7.57 4.74
N LYS A 30 -7.89 7.82 5.84
CA LYS A 30 -6.74 8.72 5.81
C LYS A 30 -5.61 8.19 4.94
N VAL A 31 -5.32 6.89 5.00
CA VAL A 31 -4.33 6.23 4.13
C VAL A 31 -4.69 6.45 2.66
N ARG A 32 -5.95 6.18 2.30
CA ARG A 32 -6.47 6.44 0.94
C ARG A 32 -6.26 7.90 0.51
N GLN A 33 -6.69 8.86 1.33
CA GLN A 33 -6.54 10.29 1.01
C GLN A 33 -5.07 10.70 0.82
N LEU A 34 -4.15 10.15 1.61
CA LEU A 34 -2.72 10.44 1.48
C LEU A 34 -2.13 9.81 0.21
N ALA A 35 -2.60 8.62 -0.17
CA ALA A 35 -2.24 7.96 -1.42
C ALA A 35 -2.73 8.74 -2.65
N GLU A 36 -3.99 9.19 -2.65
CA GLU A 36 -4.56 10.03 -3.71
C GLU A 36 -3.81 11.36 -3.88
N LYS A 37 -3.38 11.95 -2.75
CA LYS A 37 -2.55 13.18 -2.75
C LYS A 37 -1.06 12.93 -3.03
N GLN A 38 -0.69 11.69 -3.38
CA GLN A 38 0.68 11.27 -3.65
C GLN A 38 1.67 11.64 -2.53
N LYS A 39 1.20 11.66 -1.27
CA LYS A 39 2.04 11.91 -0.08
C LYS A 39 2.69 10.65 0.42
N ILE A 40 2.06 9.51 0.20
CA ILE A 40 2.60 8.17 0.44
C ILE A 40 2.59 7.38 -0.86
N ILE A 41 3.61 6.56 -1.06
CA ILE A 41 3.71 5.57 -2.13
C ILE A 41 4.27 4.28 -1.56
N SER A 42 4.18 3.19 -2.32
CA SER A 42 4.87 1.95 -2.00
C SER A 42 5.51 1.37 -3.27
N ILE A 43 6.13 0.19 -3.18
CA ILE A 43 6.83 -0.46 -4.30
C ILE A 43 6.20 -1.79 -4.69
N ASP A 44 6.51 -2.28 -5.89
CA ASP A 44 6.02 -3.55 -6.42
C ASP A 44 6.32 -4.75 -5.50
N LYS A 45 7.45 -4.72 -4.79
CA LYS A 45 7.81 -5.76 -3.81
C LYS A 45 6.83 -5.81 -2.62
N VAL A 46 6.41 -4.65 -2.12
CA VAL A 46 5.38 -4.56 -1.06
C VAL A 46 4.04 -5.03 -1.58
N LYS A 47 3.67 -4.66 -2.82
CA LYS A 47 2.46 -5.20 -3.46
C LYS A 47 2.49 -6.73 -3.50
N LYS A 48 3.60 -7.32 -3.95
CA LYS A 48 3.77 -8.79 -4.02
C LYS A 48 3.60 -9.45 -2.66
N GLU A 49 4.14 -8.85 -1.61
CA GLU A 49 4.01 -9.37 -0.25
C GLU A 49 2.56 -9.32 0.26
N ILE A 50 1.88 -8.18 0.13
CA ILE A 50 0.47 -8.03 0.54
C ILE A 50 -0.42 -8.98 -0.27
N TYR A 51 -0.24 -9.04 -1.59
CA TYR A 51 -1.11 -9.80 -2.50
C TYR A 51 -0.85 -11.31 -2.44
N ARG A 52 0.25 -11.75 -1.81
CA ARG A 52 0.49 -13.16 -1.51
C ARG A 52 -0.57 -13.72 -0.57
N HIS A 53 -1.15 -12.86 0.27
CA HIS A 53 -2.26 -13.20 1.13
C HIS A 53 -3.56 -12.84 0.39
N GLN A 54 -4.43 -13.83 0.15
CA GLN A 54 -5.75 -13.62 -0.45
C GLN A 54 -6.76 -13.20 0.62
N ASP A 55 -6.46 -12.10 1.31
CA ASP A 55 -7.21 -11.62 2.47
C ASP A 55 -7.88 -10.25 2.22
N ASP A 56 -8.61 -9.78 3.23
CA ASP A 56 -9.35 -8.52 3.18
C ASP A 56 -8.44 -7.31 2.93
N LEU A 57 -7.17 -7.39 3.36
CA LEU A 57 -6.19 -6.33 3.12
C LEU A 57 -5.83 -6.22 1.64
N LYS A 58 -5.68 -7.35 0.93
CA LYS A 58 -5.51 -7.35 -0.53
C LYS A 58 -6.71 -6.67 -1.20
N THR A 59 -7.92 -7.11 -0.89
CA THR A 59 -9.15 -6.55 -1.49
C THR A 59 -9.30 -5.07 -1.18
N TRP A 60 -8.94 -4.65 0.04
CA TRP A 60 -8.94 -3.24 0.40
C TRP A 60 -7.95 -2.43 -0.46
N CYS A 61 -6.72 -2.92 -0.64
CA CYS A 61 -5.71 -2.25 -1.47
C CYS A 61 -6.17 -2.10 -2.92
N GLU A 62 -6.78 -3.14 -3.50
CA GLU A 62 -7.27 -3.12 -4.89
C GLU A 62 -8.38 -2.09 -5.11
N ASN A 63 -9.24 -1.89 -4.11
CA ASN A 63 -10.40 -1.01 -4.22
C ASN A 63 -10.13 0.44 -3.81
N ASN A 64 -9.11 0.69 -2.98
CA ASN A 64 -8.91 1.99 -2.33
C ASN A 64 -7.61 2.69 -2.69
N LEU A 65 -6.62 2.01 -3.27
CA LEU A 65 -5.36 2.65 -3.64
C LEU A 65 -5.38 3.05 -5.12
N PRO A 66 -4.87 4.25 -5.46
CA PRO A 66 -4.88 4.73 -6.84
C PRO A 66 -3.95 3.89 -7.72
N VAL A 67 -4.24 3.89 -9.03
CA VAL A 67 -3.35 3.30 -10.04
C VAL A 67 -1.97 3.94 -9.94
N GLY A 68 -0.93 3.10 -9.89
CA GLY A 68 0.45 3.56 -9.76
C GLY A 68 0.87 3.93 -8.33
N PHE A 69 0.08 3.59 -7.30
CA PHE A 69 0.50 3.67 -5.90
C PHE A 69 1.76 2.83 -5.61
N PHE A 70 1.77 1.59 -6.11
CA PHE A 70 2.94 0.72 -6.07
C PHE A 70 3.83 1.01 -7.28
N LYS A 71 5.01 1.57 -7.03
CA LYS A 71 6.01 1.88 -8.06
C LYS A 71 6.80 0.63 -8.44
N ASP A 72 6.98 0.44 -9.74
CA ASP A 72 7.88 -0.59 -10.25
C ASP A 72 9.32 -0.25 -9.85
N THR A 73 10.02 -1.22 -9.26
CA THR A 73 11.45 -1.09 -8.89
C THR A 73 12.36 -1.90 -9.80
N THR A 74 11.82 -2.47 -10.88
CA THR A 74 12.52 -3.35 -11.82
C THR A 74 13.25 -2.58 -12.92
N GLY A 75 13.45 -1.27 -12.73
CA GLY A 75 14.31 -0.41 -13.56
C GLY A 75 15.79 -0.62 -13.28
N GLY A 76 16.35 -1.67 -13.87
CA GLY A 76 17.78 -1.99 -13.90
C GLY A 76 18.07 -3.14 -14.89
N GLY A 77 17.36 -3.19 -16.00
CA GLY A 77 17.71 -4.05 -17.13
C GLY A 77 18.72 -3.30 -17.99
N TYR A 78 19.97 -3.75 -17.98
CA TYR A 78 20.92 -3.39 -19.02
C TYR A 78 20.29 -3.76 -20.37
N GLU A 79 19.98 -2.76 -21.19
CA GLU A 79 19.88 -2.96 -22.63
C GLU A 79 21.30 -3.30 -23.13
N LEU A 80 21.53 -4.59 -23.41
CA LEU A 80 22.61 -5.06 -24.29
C LEU A 80 22.01 -5.32 -25.68
#